data_AF-A0A5C3P5F5-F1
#
_entry.id   AF-A0A5C3P5F5-F1
#
_cell.length_a   1.000
_cell.length_b   1.000
_cell.length_c   1.000
_cell.angle_alpha   90.00
_cell.angle_beta   90.00
_cell.angle_gamma   90.00
#
_symmetry.space_group_name_H-M   'P 1'
#
loop_
_entity.id
_entity.type
_entity.pdbx_description
1 polymer ?
#
loop_
_entity_poly.entity_id
_entity_poly.type
_entity_poly.pdbx_seq_one_letter_code
_entity_poly.pdbx_strand_id
1 'polypeptide(L)'
;VINTVHTGKRGRPSKAIDPTFLRHALDIRGPAHIAKVLKCSARHVRREALRHGLVEAGAPVFQTLHNADGSTSRLHTTQTAPVSTLSDAELDAVIADLLLSYPTMGHVMLVGDGFSRFVTGIRVHTNNRADTVLGLFLEAI
;
A
#
# COMPACT_ATOMS: atom_id res chain seq x y z
N VAL A 1 -16.48 25.98 -9.51
CA VAL A 1 -15.31 25.29 -8.93
C VAL A 1 -14.97 24.02 -9.70
N ILE A 2 -15.93 23.09 -9.87
CA ILE A 2 -15.79 21.99 -10.84
C ILE A 2 -16.55 22.32 -12.12
N ASN A 3 -15.88 22.20 -13.26
CA ASN A 3 -16.47 22.41 -14.58
C ASN A 3 -16.38 21.11 -15.39
N THR A 4 -17.48 20.75 -16.06
CA THR A 4 -17.47 19.59 -16.96
C THR A 4 -17.00 20.03 -18.33
N VAL A 5 -15.85 19.52 -18.77
CA VAL A 5 -15.23 19.87 -20.05
C VAL A 5 -15.55 18.79 -21.08
N HIS A 6 -16.21 19.20 -22.15
CA HIS A 6 -16.52 18.36 -23.30
C HIS A 6 -15.45 18.58 -24.37
N THR A 7 -14.78 17.50 -24.80
CA THR A 7 -13.67 17.56 -25.77
C THR A 7 -14.09 17.20 -27.19
N GLY A 8 -15.37 16.89 -27.42
CA GLY A 8 -15.89 16.39 -28.70
C GLY A 8 -15.45 14.96 -29.06
N LYS A 9 -14.55 14.34 -28.29
CA LYS A 9 -14.09 12.96 -28.48
C LYS A 9 -15.02 11.98 -27.74
N ARG A 10 -15.12 10.74 -28.24
CA ARG A 10 -15.84 9.66 -27.54
C ARG A 10 -15.20 9.40 -26.17
N GLY A 11 -16.02 9.33 -25.12
CA GLY A 11 -15.60 9.07 -23.75
C GLY A 11 -16.37 9.89 -22.71
N ARG A 12 -16.16 9.58 -21.42
CA ARG A 12 -16.75 10.33 -20.32
C ARG A 12 -16.15 11.75 -20.29
N PRO A 13 -16.97 12.82 -20.22
CA PRO A 13 -16.47 14.19 -20.07
C PRO A 13 -15.54 14.34 -18.87
N SER A 14 -14.49 15.14 -19.04
CA SER A 14 -13.55 15.42 -17.96
C SER A 14 -14.19 16.40 -16.98
N LYS A 15 -13.87 16.27 -15.69
CA LYS A 15 -14.23 17.25 -14.66
C LYS A 15 -12.98 18.04 -14.32
N ALA A 16 -12.89 19.29 -14.74
CA ALA A 16 -11.78 20.16 -14.37
C ALA A 16 -12.08 20.83 -13.02
N ILE A 17 -11.07 20.99 -12.17
CA ILE A 17 -11.15 21.75 -10.92
C ILE A 17 -10.41 23.07 -11.15
N ASP A 18 -10.98 24.19 -10.70
CA ASP A 18 -10.30 25.48 -10.73
C ASP A 18 -8.97 25.43 -9.95
N PRO A 19 -7.82 25.72 -10.58
CA PRO A 19 -6.50 25.60 -9.95
C PRO A 19 -6.32 26.56 -8.77
N THR A 20 -6.92 27.74 -8.80
CA THR A 20 -6.80 28.73 -7.71
C THR A 20 -7.48 28.21 -6.44
N PHE A 21 -8.73 27.74 -6.59
CA PHE A 21 -9.44 27.06 -5.51
C PHE A 21 -8.66 25.84 -5.00
N LEU A 22 -8.15 25.00 -5.90
CA LEU A 22 -7.48 23.75 -5.53
C LEU A 22 -6.22 24.01 -4.71
N ARG A 23 -5.43 25.04 -5.06
CA ARG A 23 -4.25 25.46 -4.30
C ARG A 23 -4.62 25.83 -2.86
N HIS A 24 -5.54 26.79 -2.70
CA HIS A 24 -5.98 27.22 -1.37
C HIS A 24 -6.61 26.09 -0.55
N ALA A 25 -7.35 25.19 -1.20
CA ALA A 25 -7.98 24.06 -0.53
C ALA A 25 -6.95 23.04 -0.01
N LEU A 26 -5.88 22.79 -0.78
CA LEU A 26 -4.80 21.87 -0.40
C LEU A 26 -3.96 22.39 0.77
N ASP A 27 -3.82 23.71 0.90
CA ASP A 27 -3.12 24.33 2.04
C ASP A 27 -3.86 24.08 3.36
N ILE A 28 -5.19 23.98 3.32
CA ILE A 28 -6.04 23.84 4.51
C ILE A 28 -6.39 22.37 4.80
N ARG A 29 -6.65 21.56 3.75
CA ARG A 29 -7.16 20.19 3.91
C ARG A 29 -6.54 19.22 2.90
N GLY A 30 -6.41 17.96 3.31
CA GLY A 30 -5.95 16.89 2.42
C GLY A 30 -6.96 16.54 1.30
N PRO A 31 -6.50 15.89 0.21
CA PRO A 31 -7.33 15.55 -0.96
C PRO A 31 -8.60 14.76 -0.66
N ALA A 32 -8.58 13.90 0.36
CA ALA A 32 -9.74 13.10 0.78
C ALA A 32 -10.89 13.96 1.31
N HIS A 33 -10.56 15.05 2.02
CA HIS A 33 -11.58 15.94 2.56
C HIS A 33 -12.14 16.85 1.46
N ILE A 34 -11.28 17.40 0.60
CA ILE A 34 -11.66 18.20 -0.58
C ILE A 34 -12.63 17.40 -1.47
N ALA A 35 -12.33 16.11 -1.69
CA ALA A 35 -13.16 15.22 -2.49
C ALA A 35 -14.59 15.06 -1.96
N LYS A 36 -14.77 14.99 -0.63
CA LYS A 36 -16.11 14.93 -0.01
C LYS A 36 -16.92 16.19 -0.30
N VAL A 37 -16.30 17.37 -0.17
CA VAL A 37 -16.94 18.67 -0.43
C VAL A 37 -17.31 18.81 -1.91
N LEU A 38 -16.39 18.43 -2.81
CA LEU A 38 -16.58 18.54 -4.26
C LEU A 38 -17.40 17.38 -4.87
N LYS A 39 -17.85 16.41 -4.05
CA LYS A 39 -18.57 15.19 -4.49
C LYS A 39 -17.85 14.46 -5.62
N CYS A 40 -16.53 14.31 -5.49
CA CYS A 40 -15.69 13.58 -6.44
C CYS A 40 -14.75 12.60 -5.70
N SER A 41 -13.91 11.85 -6.43
CA SER A 41 -12.96 10.93 -5.78
C SER A 41 -11.69 11.66 -5.36
N ALA A 42 -11.10 11.26 -4.23
CA ALA A 42 -9.81 11.79 -3.77
C ALA A 42 -8.69 11.61 -4.81
N ARG A 43 -8.73 10.49 -5.55
CA ARG A 43 -7.84 10.22 -6.67
C ARG A 43 -7.98 11.26 -7.78
N HIS A 44 -9.19 11.74 -8.06
CA HIS A 44 -9.42 12.78 -9.05
C HIS A 44 -8.85 14.13 -8.60
N VAL A 45 -9.06 14.51 -7.33
CA VAL A 45 -8.46 15.73 -6.74
C VAL A 45 -6.94 15.68 -6.85
N ARG A 46 -6.30 14.57 -6.43
CA ARG A 46 -4.85 14.38 -6.55
C ARG A 46 -4.38 14.46 -8.00
N ARG A 47 -5.12 13.87 -8.94
CA ARG A 47 -4.77 13.91 -10.37
C ARG A 47 -4.81 15.31 -10.95
N GLU A 48 -5.81 16.13 -10.61
CA GLU A 48 -5.84 17.54 -11.04
C GLU A 48 -4.73 18.36 -10.36
N ALA A 49 -4.44 18.09 -9.08
CA ALA A 49 -3.32 18.75 -8.40
C ALA A 49 -1.98 18.45 -9.07
N LEU A 50 -1.73 17.19 -9.47
CA LEU A 50 -0.57 16.79 -10.26
C LEU A 50 -0.55 17.49 -11.63
N ARG A 51 -1.70 17.55 -12.33
CA ARG A 51 -1.80 18.20 -13.65
C ARG A 51 -1.47 19.69 -13.58
N HIS A 52 -1.84 20.36 -12.48
CA HIS A 52 -1.56 21.77 -12.25
C HIS A 52 -0.20 22.04 -11.59
N GLY A 53 0.62 21.01 -11.33
CA GLY A 53 1.93 21.17 -10.68
C GLY A 53 1.83 21.64 -9.22
N LEU A 54 0.72 21.39 -8.54
CA LEU A 54 0.52 21.77 -7.14
C LEU A 54 1.04 20.71 -6.15
N VAL A 55 1.28 19.49 -6.62
CA VAL A 55 1.75 18.36 -5.82
C VAL A 55 2.79 17.61 -6.64
N GLU A 56 3.84 17.11 -5.99
CA GLU A 56 4.85 16.27 -6.64
C GLU A 56 4.35 14.84 -6.91
N ALA A 57 4.80 14.26 -8.01
CA ALA A 57 4.55 12.87 -8.31
C ALA A 57 5.23 11.99 -7.25
N GLY A 58 4.53 10.96 -6.77
CA GLY A 58 5.14 9.99 -5.86
C GLY A 58 6.19 9.15 -6.59
N ALA A 59 7.17 8.65 -5.85
CA ALA A 59 8.16 7.72 -6.39
C ALA A 59 7.48 6.52 -7.07
N PRO A 60 8.05 5.99 -8.16
CA PRO A 60 7.48 4.84 -8.85
C PRO A 60 7.45 3.63 -7.90
N VAL A 61 6.32 2.91 -7.92
CA VAL A 61 6.10 1.71 -7.10
C VAL A 61 7.01 0.56 -7.56
N PHE A 62 7.31 0.49 -8.85
CA PHE A 62 8.21 -0.49 -9.44
C PHE A 62 9.43 0.20 -10.00
N GLN A 63 10.61 -0.29 -9.62
CA GLN A 63 11.88 0.14 -10.19
C GLN A 63 12.60 -1.08 -10.78
N THR A 64 13.06 -0.98 -12.01
CA THR A 64 13.91 -2.01 -12.61
C THR A 64 15.37 -1.62 -12.36
N LEU A 65 16.08 -2.42 -11.60
CA LEU A 65 17.50 -2.25 -11.32
C LEU A 65 18.30 -3.15 -12.26
N HIS A 66 19.25 -2.55 -12.98
CA HIS A 66 20.23 -3.27 -13.77
C HIS A 66 21.45 -3.53 -12.89
N ASN A 67 21.72 -4.80 -12.64
CA ASN A 67 22.84 -5.22 -11.81
C ASN A 67 24.13 -5.29 -12.66
N ALA A 68 25.29 -5.21 -12.00
CA ALA A 68 26.60 -5.23 -12.66
C ALA A 68 26.90 -6.55 -13.38
N ASP A 69 26.21 -7.64 -13.01
CA ASP A 69 26.29 -8.96 -13.65
C ASP A 69 25.44 -9.08 -14.94
N GLY A 70 24.75 -8.00 -15.34
CA GLY A 70 23.85 -7.97 -16.50
C GLY A 70 22.44 -8.50 -16.20
N SER A 71 22.15 -8.94 -14.97
CA SER A 71 20.80 -9.33 -14.57
C SER A 71 19.91 -8.10 -14.32
N THR A 72 18.59 -8.31 -14.39
CA THR A 72 17.60 -7.27 -14.05
C THR A 72 16.80 -7.71 -12.83
N SER A 73 16.69 -6.84 -11.84
CA SER A 73 15.85 -7.07 -10.67
C SER A 73 14.73 -6.03 -10.62
N ARG A 74 13.53 -6.43 -10.18
CA ARG A 74 12.39 -5.52 -10.00
C ARG A 74 12.23 -5.24 -8.51
N LEU A 75 12.54 -4.02 -8.09
CA LEU A 75 12.27 -3.54 -6.74
C LEU A 75 10.82 -3.05 -6.68
N HIS A 76 10.02 -3.68 -5.83
CA HIS A 76 8.65 -3.26 -5.53
C HIS A 76 8.64 -2.52 -4.19
N THR A 77 8.42 -1.20 -4.22
CA THR A 77 8.32 -0.38 -3.02
C THR A 77 6.87 -0.22 -2.62
N THR A 78 6.47 -0.84 -1.51
CA THR A 78 5.13 -0.64 -0.94
C THR A 78 5.13 0.66 -0.11
N GLN A 79 4.29 1.62 -0.49
CA GLN A 79 4.12 2.89 0.24
C GLN A 79 3.08 2.79 1.37
N THR A 80 3.08 1.67 2.09
CA THR A 80 2.33 1.60 3.36
C THR A 80 3.21 2.20 4.44
N ALA A 81 2.65 3.11 5.25
CA ALA A 81 3.31 3.51 6.49
C ALA A 81 3.69 2.24 7.29
N PRO A 82 4.81 2.24 8.02
CA PRO A 82 5.17 1.11 8.87
C PRO A 82 3.97 0.79 9.76
N VAL A 83 3.34 -0.36 9.53
CA VAL A 83 2.12 -0.78 10.21
C VAL A 83 2.43 -1.19 11.65
N SER A 84 3.71 -1.47 11.92
CA SER A 84 4.23 -1.86 13.22
C SER A 84 5.58 -1.20 13.47
N THR A 85 5.82 -0.84 14.73
CA THR A 85 7.14 -0.44 15.24
C THR A 85 7.87 -1.60 15.92
N LEU A 86 7.27 -2.80 15.93
CA LEU A 86 7.88 -3.97 16.54
C LEU A 86 9.11 -4.40 15.76
N SER A 87 10.19 -4.63 16.49
CA SER A 87 11.36 -5.35 15.98
C SER A 87 11.01 -6.82 15.69
N ASP A 88 11.83 -7.48 14.87
CA ASP A 88 11.63 -8.90 14.55
C ASP A 88 11.62 -9.77 15.82
N ALA A 89 12.50 -9.49 16.79
CA ALA A 89 12.54 -10.22 18.06
C ALA A 89 11.26 -10.04 18.89
N GLU A 90 10.66 -8.85 18.88
CA GLU A 90 9.39 -8.59 19.56
C GLU A 90 8.21 -9.26 18.83
N LEU A 91 8.25 -9.28 17.49
CA LEU A 91 7.26 -9.98 16.70
C LEU A 91 7.30 -11.50 16.97
N ASP A 92 8.50 -12.09 16.99
CA ASP A 92 8.69 -13.51 17.30
C ASP A 92 8.20 -13.87 18.70
N ALA A 93 8.45 -13.01 19.70
CA ALA A 93 7.95 -13.19 21.06
C ALA A 93 6.41 -13.19 21.12
N VAL A 94 5.75 -12.27 20.39
CA VAL A 94 4.28 -12.21 20.31
C VAL A 94 3.71 -13.44 19.59
N ILE A 95 4.37 -13.91 18.53
CA ILE A 95 3.95 -15.12 17.80
C ILE A 95 4.10 -16.35 18.71
N ALA A 96 5.21 -16.47 19.44
CA ALA A 96 5.45 -17.57 20.37
C ALA A 96 4.39 -17.61 21.48
N ASP A 97 4.06 -16.46 22.08
CA ASP A 97 3.00 -16.35 23.10
C ASP A 97 1.61 -16.76 22.56
N LEU A 98 1.30 -16.37 21.33
CA LEU A 98 0.04 -16.73 20.68
C LEU A 98 -0.06 -18.23 20.39
N LEU A 99 1.03 -18.86 19.95
CA LEU A 99 1.10 -20.30 19.70
C LEU A 99 0.99 -21.11 21.01
N LEU A 100 1.59 -20.61 22.10
CA LEU A 100 1.47 -21.21 23.43
C LEU A 100 0.05 -21.09 24.00
N SER A 101 -0.62 -19.97 23.75
CA SER A 101 -1.99 -19.71 24.21
C SER A 101 -3.03 -20.57 23.49
N TYR A 102 -2.76 -21.01 22.26
CA TYR A 102 -3.68 -21.79 21.43
C TYR A 102 -3.01 -23.05 20.82
N PRO A 103 -2.60 -24.03 21.65
CA PRO A 103 -1.77 -25.16 21.22
C PRO A 103 -2.48 -26.10 20.24
N THR A 104 -3.81 -26.08 20.17
CA THR A 104 -4.62 -26.95 19.29
C THR A 104 -5.14 -26.27 18.03
N MET A 105 -4.97 -24.95 17.87
CA MET A 105 -5.46 -24.19 16.71
C MET A 105 -4.34 -23.72 15.74
N GLY A 106 -3.07 -24.01 16.05
CA GLY A 106 -1.90 -23.25 15.58
C GLY A 106 -1.39 -23.41 14.14
N HIS A 107 -1.94 -24.29 13.30
CA HIS A 107 -1.38 -24.49 11.94
C HIS A 107 -2.38 -24.39 10.78
N VAL A 108 -3.67 -24.63 11.00
CA VAL A 108 -4.65 -24.73 9.89
C VAL A 108 -5.32 -23.39 9.58
N MET A 109 -5.32 -22.44 10.53
CA MET A 109 -6.12 -21.21 10.44
C MET A 109 -5.34 -19.98 9.92
N LEU A 110 -4.25 -20.20 9.17
CA LEU A 110 -3.38 -19.16 8.58
C LEU A 110 -3.40 -19.15 7.04
N VAL A 111 -4.47 -19.68 6.42
CA VAL A 111 -4.74 -19.57 4.97
C VAL A 111 -6.07 -18.82 4.82
N GLY A 112 -6.03 -17.50 4.98
CA GLY A 112 -7.22 -16.65 5.08
C GLY A 112 -7.82 -16.25 3.72
N ASP A 113 -9.07 -16.66 3.49
CA ASP A 113 -9.99 -16.05 2.54
C ASP A 113 -10.60 -14.77 3.16
N GLY A 114 -10.57 -13.68 2.40
CA GLY A 114 -10.44 -12.30 2.91
C GLY A 114 -11.67 -11.57 3.45
N PHE A 115 -12.56 -12.19 4.23
CA PHE A 115 -13.68 -11.46 4.85
C PHE A 115 -14.10 -11.99 6.23
N SER A 116 -13.37 -11.65 7.30
CA SER A 116 -13.87 -11.70 8.68
C SER A 116 -12.99 -10.88 9.63
N ARG A 117 -13.62 -10.12 10.55
CA ARG A 117 -12.95 -9.29 11.55
C ARG A 117 -12.48 -10.13 12.74
N PHE A 118 -11.42 -10.89 12.53
CA PHE A 118 -10.49 -11.42 13.53
C PHE A 118 -9.11 -11.38 12.87
N VAL A 119 -8.01 -11.26 13.63
CA VAL A 119 -6.66 -11.20 13.05
C VAL A 119 -6.43 -12.48 12.23
N THR A 120 -6.55 -12.36 10.91
CA THR A 120 -6.68 -13.48 9.96
C THR A 120 -5.41 -13.72 9.16
N GLY A 121 -4.30 -13.05 9.51
CA GLY A 121 -3.00 -13.34 8.93
C GLY A 121 -1.91 -12.37 9.38
N ILE A 122 -0.81 -12.92 9.89
CA ILE A 122 0.47 -12.22 9.98
C ILE A 122 1.17 -12.44 8.64
N ARG A 123 1.36 -11.36 7.88
CA ARG A 123 2.04 -11.41 6.58
C ARG A 123 3.55 -11.40 6.80
N VAL A 124 4.17 -12.56 6.91
CA VAL A 124 5.63 -12.70 6.89
C VAL A 124 6.13 -12.41 5.48
N HIS A 125 7.07 -11.48 5.36
CA HIS A 125 7.57 -10.95 4.09
C HIS A 125 8.56 -11.94 3.42
N THR A 126 8.75 -11.75 2.11
CA THR A 126 9.17 -12.70 1.07
C THR A 126 10.58 -13.30 1.11
N ASN A 127 11.28 -13.35 2.25
CA ASN A 127 12.53 -14.12 2.35
C ASN A 127 12.29 -15.60 2.71
N ASN A 128 11.21 -16.19 2.17
CA ASN A 128 10.91 -17.61 2.29
C ASN A 128 11.74 -18.43 1.29
N ARG A 129 13.07 -18.32 1.34
CA ARG A 129 13.90 -19.28 0.61
C ARG A 129 13.70 -20.65 1.27
N ALA A 130 13.28 -21.63 0.48
CA ALA A 130 12.98 -22.98 0.96
C ALA A 130 14.17 -23.58 1.72
N ASP A 131 15.39 -23.25 1.33
CA ASP A 131 16.63 -23.68 1.98
C ASP A 131 16.74 -23.21 3.44
N THR A 132 16.21 -22.02 3.77
CA THR A 132 16.27 -21.45 5.12
C THR A 132 15.22 -22.08 6.04
N VAL A 133 14.04 -22.39 5.49
CA VAL A 133 12.97 -23.08 6.22
C VAL A 133 13.34 -24.55 6.45
N LEU A 134 13.98 -25.20 5.48
CA LEU A 134 14.47 -26.58 5.62
C LEU A 134 15.63 -26.68 6.62
N GLY A 135 16.53 -25.68 6.64
CA GLY A 135 17.62 -25.61 7.63
C GLY A 135 17.09 -25.54 9.06
N LEU A 136 16.12 -24.66 9.32
CA LEU A 136 15.49 -24.52 10.64
C LEU A 136 14.71 -25.78 11.07
N PHE A 137 14.18 -26.55 10.12
CA PHE A 137 13.46 -27.78 10.42
C PHE A 137 14.39 -28.96 10.77
N LEU A 138 15.59 -29.00 10.19
CA LEU A 138 16.57 -30.07 10.42
C LEU A 138 17.46 -29.82 11.65
N GLU A 139 17.66 -28.57 12.07
CA GLU A 139 18.33 -28.26 13.34
C GLU A 139 17.46 -28.51 14.58
N ALA A 140 16.14 -28.69 14.40
CA ALA A 140 15.17 -28.83 15.49
C ALA A 140 14.86 -30.30 15.88
N ILE A 141 15.49 -31.29 15.24
CA ILE A 141 15.44 -32.73 15.58
C ILE A 141 16.78 -33.13 16.17
#